data_AF-A0A9N9NWB1-F1
#
_entry.id   AF-A0A9N9NWB1-F1
#
_cell.length_a   1.000
_cell.length_b   1.000
_cell.length_c   1.000
_cell.angle_alpha   90.00
_cell.angle_beta   90.00
_cell.angle_gamma   90.00
#
_symmetry.space_group_name_H-M   'P 1'
#
loop_
_entity.id
_entity.type
_entity.pdbx_description
1 polymer ?
#
loop_
_entity_poly.entity_id
_entity_poly.type
_entity_poly.pdbx_seq_one_letter_code
_entity_poly.pdbx_strand_id
1 'polypeptide(L)'
;MKSQDIELAEQTIKKVFEDVHRNGFDPKRIEAALHQSELSKKHKTADFGLNLMHGLSSGWFNNINPADLLEIDKNIKTLREKIKSGPFFQSLVEKYFFNNPHTLTCIMEPDPNFTEFINAEESKRLESKVSALTPSEQEHIYKQSLELLEKQEGQEDLSVLPTLKVEDIPPEMQRFPLYFNNIDGCE
;
A
#
# COMPACT_ATOMS: atom_id res chain seq x y z
N MET A 1 7.32 22.59 6.13
CA MET A 1 8.66 22.76 5.53
C MET A 1 8.58 23.97 4.63
N LYS A 2 9.42 24.99 4.82
CA LYS A 2 9.42 26.15 3.93
C LYS A 2 10.15 25.75 2.64
N SER A 3 9.85 26.37 1.51
CA SER A 3 10.54 26.07 0.23
C SER A 3 12.06 26.23 0.32
N GLN A 4 12.51 27.05 1.27
CA GLN A 4 13.92 27.31 1.60
C GLN A 4 14.64 26.10 2.25
N ASP A 5 13.89 25.16 2.83
CA ASP A 5 14.44 23.99 3.53
C ASP A 5 14.65 22.79 2.59
N ILE A 6 14.25 22.89 1.31
CA ILE A 6 14.30 21.78 0.35
C ILE A 6 15.74 21.36 0.08
N GLU A 7 16.62 22.34 -0.22
CA GLU A 7 18.05 22.06 -0.45
C GLU A 7 18.70 21.45 0.79
N LEU A 8 18.34 21.94 1.98
CA LEU A 8 18.83 21.40 3.25
C LEU A 8 18.38 19.95 3.44
N ALA A 9 17.13 19.62 3.11
CA ALA A 9 16.61 18.26 3.19
C ALA A 9 17.35 17.31 2.23
N GLU A 10 17.53 17.71 0.97
CA GLU A 10 18.27 16.90 -0.01
C GLU A 10 19.73 16.68 0.41
N GLN A 11 20.41 17.72 0.88
CA GLN A 11 21.77 17.62 1.40
C GLN A 11 21.84 16.72 2.63
N THR A 12 20.85 16.80 3.52
CA THR A 12 20.79 15.96 4.72
C THR A 12 20.60 14.49 4.35
N ILE A 13 19.70 14.19 3.40
CA ILE A 13 19.50 12.83 2.90
C ILE A 13 20.79 12.27 2.30
N LYS A 14 21.48 13.04 1.45
CA LYS A 14 22.77 12.65 0.87
C LYS A 14 23.83 12.37 1.95
N LYS A 15 23.96 13.28 2.93
CA LYS A 15 24.89 13.10 4.06
C LYS A 15 24.61 11.83 4.87
N VAL A 16 23.35 11.49 5.09
CA VAL A 16 22.97 10.25 5.79
C VAL A 16 23.40 9.02 5.00
N PHE A 17 23.17 8.99 3.69
CA PHE A 17 23.67 7.89 2.86
C PHE A 17 25.21 7.82 2.86
N GLU A 18 25.91 8.97 2.92
CA GLU A 18 27.38 9.02 2.91
C GLU A 18 27.95 8.46 4.21
N ASP A 19 27.34 8.84 5.33
CA ASP A 19 27.67 8.32 6.65
C ASP A 19 27.45 6.81 6.73
N VAL A 20 26.30 6.32 6.27
CA VAL A 20 25.95 4.90 6.25
C VAL A 20 26.89 4.09 5.34
N HIS A 21 27.29 4.63 4.20
CA HIS A 21 28.22 3.94 3.31
C HIS A 21 29.63 3.84 3.91
N ARG A 22 30.10 4.87 4.61
CA ARG A 22 31.41 4.88 5.27
C ARG A 22 31.45 4.05 6.54
N ASN A 23 30.46 4.23 7.42
CA ASN A 23 30.45 3.69 8.77
C ASN A 23 29.65 2.40 8.89
N GLY A 24 28.82 2.06 7.89
CA GLY A 24 27.91 0.93 7.94
C GLY A 24 26.73 1.14 8.89
N PHE A 25 25.99 0.06 9.14
CA PHE A 25 24.91 0.04 10.12
C PHE A 25 25.35 -0.68 11.38
N ASP A 26 24.81 -0.27 12.53
CA ASP A 26 24.96 -1.01 13.78
C ASP A 26 24.41 -2.46 13.61
N PRO A 27 25.23 -3.50 13.85
CA PRO A 27 24.80 -4.89 13.75
C PRO A 27 23.58 -5.23 14.60
N LYS A 28 23.41 -4.59 15.77
CA LYS A 28 22.24 -4.80 16.63
C LYS A 28 20.96 -4.29 15.98
N ARG A 29 21.04 -3.16 15.25
CA ARG A 29 19.90 -2.60 14.50
C ARG A 29 19.52 -3.48 13.32
N ILE A 30 20.50 -4.07 12.64
CA ILE A 30 20.26 -5.05 11.57
C ILE A 30 19.52 -6.27 12.13
N GLU A 31 20.02 -6.89 13.20
CA GLU A 31 19.36 -8.06 13.81
C GLU A 31 17.95 -7.72 14.30
N ALA A 32 17.74 -6.57 14.94
CA ALA A 32 16.42 -6.14 15.37
C ALA A 32 15.44 -6.00 14.18
N ALA A 33 15.88 -5.38 13.07
CA ALA A 33 15.06 -5.23 11.87
C ALA A 33 14.74 -6.58 11.20
N LEU A 34 15.73 -7.48 11.13
CA LEU A 34 15.51 -8.84 10.60
C LEU A 34 14.53 -9.63 11.47
N HIS A 35 14.68 -9.55 12.79
CA HIS A 35 13.80 -10.22 13.74
C HIS A 35 12.38 -9.69 13.66
N GLN A 36 12.20 -8.36 13.56
CA GLN A 36 10.89 -7.75 13.37
C GLN A 36 10.23 -8.20 12.06
N SER A 37 10.99 -8.24 10.96
CA SER A 37 10.51 -8.73 9.66
C SER A 37 10.09 -10.20 9.75
N GLU A 38 10.90 -11.04 10.37
CA GLU A 38 10.60 -12.46 10.61
C GLU A 38 9.31 -12.65 11.41
N LEU A 39 9.15 -11.93 12.53
CA LEU A 39 7.94 -11.98 13.36
C LEU A 39 6.71 -11.56 12.57
N SER A 40 6.78 -10.45 11.82
CA SER A 40 5.65 -9.96 11.01
C SER A 40 5.19 -10.97 9.96
N LYS A 41 6.13 -11.75 9.41
CA LYS A 41 5.84 -12.77 8.38
C LYS A 41 5.37 -14.11 8.96
N LYS A 42 5.75 -14.43 10.21
CA LYS A 42 5.33 -15.65 10.91
C LYS A 42 4.04 -15.47 11.71
N HIS A 43 3.66 -14.23 12.04
CA HIS A 43 2.44 -13.94 12.79
C HIS A 43 1.19 -14.25 11.95
N LYS A 44 0.28 -15.03 12.51
CA LYS A 44 -1.00 -15.38 11.87
C LYS A 44 -2.07 -14.40 12.31
N THR A 45 -2.57 -13.61 11.37
CA THR A 45 -3.71 -12.72 11.56
C THR A 45 -4.99 -13.35 11.02
N ALA A 46 -6.15 -12.84 11.42
CA ALA A 46 -7.44 -13.25 10.85
C ALA A 46 -7.47 -13.06 9.32
N ASP A 47 -6.86 -11.99 8.82
CA ASP A 47 -6.78 -11.65 7.39
C ASP A 47 -5.56 -12.24 6.67
N PHE A 48 -5.06 -13.40 7.10
CA PHE A 48 -3.85 -14.00 6.55
C PHE A 48 -3.92 -14.19 5.02
N GLY A 49 -5.06 -14.64 4.50
CA GLY A 49 -5.26 -14.86 3.07
C GLY A 49 -5.18 -13.57 2.24
N LEU A 50 -5.71 -12.46 2.76
CA LEU A 50 -5.65 -11.16 2.08
C LEU A 50 -4.22 -10.60 2.08
N ASN A 51 -3.54 -10.68 3.23
CA ASN A 51 -2.14 -10.27 3.36
C ASN A 51 -1.21 -11.09 2.44
N LEU A 52 -1.50 -12.38 2.31
CA LEU A 52 -0.81 -13.26 1.38
C LEU A 52 -1.00 -12.82 -0.08
N MET A 53 -2.25 -12.54 -0.49
CA MET A 53 -2.54 -12.07 -1.84
C MET A 53 -1.80 -10.77 -2.16
N HIS A 54 -1.86 -9.78 -1.25
CA HIS A 54 -1.15 -8.51 -1.42
C HIS A 54 0.38 -8.69 -1.47
N GLY A 55 0.93 -9.60 -0.68
CA GLY A 55 2.37 -9.87 -0.64
C GLY A 55 2.90 -10.58 -1.90
N LEU A 56 2.06 -11.34 -2.59
CA LEU A 56 2.45 -12.13 -3.76
C LEU A 56 2.15 -11.44 -5.09
N SER A 57 1.12 -10.60 -5.16
CA SER A 57 0.58 -10.06 -6.41
C SER A 57 1.63 -9.35 -7.27
N SER A 58 2.44 -8.48 -6.66
CA SER A 58 3.48 -7.72 -7.38
C SER A 58 4.53 -8.64 -8.01
N GLY A 59 5.01 -9.65 -7.30
CA GLY A 59 5.99 -10.60 -7.83
C GLY A 59 5.37 -11.49 -8.89
N TRP A 60 4.18 -12.02 -8.63
CA TRP A 60 3.48 -12.90 -9.56
C TRP A 60 3.20 -12.21 -10.90
N PHE A 61 2.75 -10.95 -10.89
CA PHE A 61 2.55 -10.17 -12.13
C PHE A 61 3.83 -9.84 -12.88
N ASN A 62 4.99 -9.94 -12.23
CA ASN A 62 6.31 -9.78 -12.84
C ASN A 62 7.01 -11.12 -13.08
N ASN A 63 6.24 -12.20 -13.26
CA ASN A 63 6.71 -13.55 -13.58
C ASN A 63 7.65 -14.17 -12.52
N ILE A 64 7.56 -13.72 -11.27
CA ILE A 64 8.23 -14.37 -10.13
C ILE A 64 7.36 -15.51 -9.64
N ASN A 65 7.98 -16.65 -9.33
CA ASN A 65 7.28 -17.78 -8.71
C ASN A 65 6.78 -17.38 -7.31
N PRO A 66 5.45 -17.38 -7.06
CA PRO A 66 4.90 -17.00 -5.76
C PRO A 66 5.35 -17.94 -4.62
N ALA A 67 5.72 -19.18 -4.92
CA ALA A 67 6.25 -20.09 -3.90
C ALA A 67 7.57 -19.58 -3.30
N ASP A 68 8.45 -18.99 -4.11
CA ASP A 68 9.74 -18.48 -3.66
C ASP A 68 9.58 -17.31 -2.67
N LEU A 69 8.50 -16.54 -2.82
CA LEU A 69 8.13 -15.44 -1.91
C LEU A 69 7.63 -15.95 -0.54
N LEU A 70 7.16 -17.20 -0.48
CA LEU A 70 6.68 -17.85 0.74
C LEU A 70 7.77 -18.57 1.54
N GLU A 71 8.92 -18.84 0.92
CA GLU A 71 10.06 -19.48 1.57
C GLU A 71 10.83 -18.50 2.49
N ILE A 72 10.13 -17.94 3.49
CA ILE A 72 10.65 -16.90 4.40
C ILE A 72 11.94 -17.35 5.10
N ASP A 73 11.98 -18.56 5.65
CA ASP A 73 13.15 -19.06 6.38
C ASP A 73 14.39 -19.19 5.49
N LYS A 74 14.20 -19.68 4.25
CA LYS A 74 15.28 -19.78 3.26
C LYS A 74 15.79 -18.39 2.89
N ASN A 75 14.89 -17.45 2.61
CA ASN A 75 15.23 -16.08 2.22
C ASN A 75 15.98 -15.34 3.34
N ILE A 76 15.54 -15.49 4.60
CA ILE A 76 16.23 -14.92 5.78
C ILE A 76 17.61 -15.55 5.94
N LYS A 77 17.74 -16.87 5.78
CA LYS A 77 19.04 -17.55 5.87
C LYS A 77 20.01 -17.03 4.82
N THR A 78 19.59 -16.96 3.56
CA THR A 78 20.40 -16.40 2.46
C THR A 78 20.80 -14.94 2.74
N LEU A 79 19.89 -14.13 3.28
CA LEU A 79 20.20 -12.76 3.66
C LEU A 79 21.25 -12.69 4.78
N ARG A 80 21.11 -13.51 5.84
CA ARG A 80 22.09 -13.61 6.94
C ARG A 80 23.48 -14.04 6.43
N GLU A 81 23.55 -14.97 5.48
CA GLU A 81 24.81 -15.40 4.84
C GLU A 81 25.46 -14.26 4.05
N LYS A 82 24.69 -13.52 3.25
CA LYS A 82 25.18 -12.36 2.50
C LYS A 82 25.71 -11.25 3.42
N ILE A 83 25.02 -10.98 4.52
CA ILE A 83 25.46 -10.00 5.53
C ILE A 83 26.80 -10.41 6.15
N LYS A 84 27.04 -11.71 6.38
CA LYS A 84 28.31 -12.21 6.92
C LYS A 84 29.47 -12.14 5.91
N SER A 85 29.18 -12.17 4.61
CA SER A 85 30.20 -12.21 3.55
C SER A 85 30.92 -10.89 3.27
N GLY A 86 30.50 -9.77 3.87
CA GLY A 86 31.13 -8.47 3.66
C GLY A 86 30.21 -7.28 3.93
N PRO A 87 30.54 -6.07 3.45
CA PRO A 87 29.76 -4.85 3.67
C PRO A 87 28.51 -4.81 2.78
N PHE A 88 27.65 -5.82 2.91
CA PHE A 88 26.51 -6.08 2.03
C PHE A 88 25.60 -4.86 1.86
N PHE A 89 25.18 -4.24 2.98
CA PHE A 89 24.28 -3.09 2.92
C PHE A 89 24.98 -1.83 2.41
N GLN A 90 26.26 -1.60 2.73
CA GLN A 90 27.01 -0.46 2.20
C GLN A 90 27.16 -0.55 0.67
N SER A 91 27.38 -1.75 0.12
CA SER A 91 27.40 -1.98 -1.33
C SER A 91 26.03 -1.75 -1.98
N LEU A 92 24.92 -2.10 -1.30
CA LEU A 92 23.58 -1.80 -1.79
C LEU A 92 23.29 -0.28 -1.77
N VAL A 93 23.70 0.41 -0.72
CA VAL A 93 23.56 1.87 -0.61
C VAL A 93 24.29 2.56 -1.76
N GLU A 94 25.53 2.15 -2.02
CA GLU A 94 26.32 2.66 -3.13
C GLU A 94 25.66 2.41 -4.49
N LYS A 95 25.22 1.17 -4.73
CA LYS A 95 24.63 0.77 -6.02
C LYS A 95 23.30 1.50 -6.30
N TYR A 96 22.39 1.55 -5.32
CA TYR A 96 21.01 1.97 -5.55
C TYR A 96 20.73 3.44 -5.22
N PHE A 97 21.56 4.08 -4.37
CA PHE A 97 21.34 5.47 -3.96
C PHE A 97 22.44 6.43 -4.44
N PHE A 98 23.71 6.02 -4.52
CA PHE A 98 24.77 6.90 -5.04
C PHE A 98 24.96 6.84 -6.54
N ASN A 99 25.11 5.62 -7.05
CA ASN A 99 25.42 5.40 -8.46
C ASN A 99 24.17 5.28 -9.33
N ASN A 100 22.99 5.58 -8.78
CA ASN A 100 21.73 5.52 -9.49
C ASN A 100 21.34 6.90 -10.04
N PRO A 101 21.48 7.15 -11.36
CA PRO A 101 21.09 8.42 -11.96
C PRO A 101 19.56 8.62 -12.01
N HIS A 102 18.77 7.57 -11.76
CA HIS A 102 17.31 7.58 -11.88
C HIS A 102 16.64 8.03 -10.56
N THR A 103 16.82 9.31 -10.21
CA THR A 103 16.27 9.92 -8.99
C THR A 103 15.26 11.02 -9.31
N LEU A 104 14.15 11.07 -8.58
CA LEU A 104 13.08 12.08 -8.72
C LEU A 104 12.89 12.85 -7.40
N THR A 105 13.08 14.16 -7.43
CA THR A 105 12.61 15.06 -6.37
C THR A 105 11.27 15.66 -6.78
N CYS A 106 10.23 15.41 -5.99
CA CYS A 106 8.90 16.01 -6.19
C CYS A 106 8.60 16.97 -5.04
N ILE A 107 8.24 18.22 -5.38
CA ILE A 107 7.88 19.27 -4.44
C ILE A 107 6.40 19.57 -4.64
N MET A 108 5.62 19.51 -3.57
CA MET A 108 4.20 19.84 -3.57
C MET A 108 3.97 21.01 -2.60
N GLU A 109 3.56 22.15 -3.14
CA GLU A 109 3.31 23.38 -2.39
C GLU A 109 1.81 23.65 -2.29
N PRO A 110 1.31 24.12 -1.13
CA PRO A 110 -0.09 24.48 -1.00
C PRO A 110 -0.38 25.78 -1.77
N ASP A 111 -1.38 25.74 -2.64
CA ASP A 111 -1.93 26.93 -3.29
C ASP A 111 -3.37 27.14 -2.78
N PRO A 112 -3.67 28.29 -2.12
CA PRO A 112 -5.01 28.56 -1.59
C PRO A 112 -6.08 28.65 -2.69
N ASN A 113 -5.70 28.89 -3.95
CA ASN A 113 -6.62 28.99 -5.08
C ASN A 113 -6.70 27.70 -5.91
N PHE A 114 -6.04 26.62 -5.48
CA PHE A 114 -5.96 25.37 -6.26
C PHE A 114 -7.35 24.79 -6.55
N THR A 115 -8.26 24.85 -5.56
CA THR A 115 -9.61 24.31 -5.71
C THR A 115 -10.42 25.14 -6.71
N GLU A 116 -10.33 26.47 -6.65
CA GLU A 116 -10.97 27.39 -7.58
C GLU A 116 -10.47 27.17 -9.01
N PHE A 117 -9.15 26.96 -9.18
CA PHE A 117 -8.56 26.64 -10.47
C PHE A 117 -9.12 25.33 -11.06
N ILE A 118 -9.18 24.26 -10.26
CA ILE A 118 -9.73 22.97 -10.70
C ILE A 118 -11.21 23.10 -11.09
N ASN A 119 -12.01 23.82 -10.30
CA ASN A 119 -13.42 24.05 -10.58
C ASN A 119 -13.62 24.89 -11.85
N ALA A 120 -12.78 25.90 -12.07
CA ALA A 120 -12.84 26.73 -13.26
C ALA A 120 -12.46 25.94 -14.53
N GLU A 121 -11.41 25.11 -14.48
CA GLU A 121 -11.04 24.21 -15.57
C GLU A 121 -12.13 23.18 -15.86
N GLU A 122 -12.73 22.59 -14.83
CA GLU A 122 -13.85 21.67 -15.01
C GLU A 122 -15.07 22.35 -15.64
N SER A 123 -15.41 23.56 -15.18
CA SER A 123 -16.54 24.35 -15.73
C SER A 123 -16.32 24.69 -17.20
N LYS A 124 -15.10 25.11 -17.58
CA LYS A 124 -14.74 25.35 -18.99
C LYS A 124 -14.82 24.07 -19.83
N ARG A 125 -14.33 22.95 -19.30
CA ARG A 125 -14.38 21.66 -20.00
C ARG A 125 -15.83 21.21 -20.21
N LEU A 126 -16.70 21.44 -19.23
CA LEU A 126 -18.13 21.17 -19.34
C LEU A 126 -18.78 22.08 -20.40
N GLU A 127 -18.55 23.39 -20.33
CA GLU A 127 -19.10 24.35 -21.29
C GLU A 127 -18.67 24.03 -22.72
N SER A 128 -17.40 23.70 -22.93
CA SER A 128 -16.86 23.29 -24.23
C SER A 128 -17.53 22.01 -24.74
N LYS A 129 -17.71 21.00 -23.88
CA LYS A 129 -18.41 19.76 -24.26
C LYS A 129 -19.87 20.04 -24.62
N VAL A 130 -20.58 20.83 -23.83
CA VAL A 130 -22.00 21.15 -24.06
C VAL A 130 -22.18 21.96 -25.35
N SER A 131 -21.29 22.93 -25.60
CA SER A 131 -21.35 23.79 -26.79
C SER A 131 -21.03 23.04 -28.09
N ALA A 132 -20.30 21.93 -28.01
CA ALA A 132 -19.99 21.09 -29.15
C ALA A 132 -21.12 20.11 -29.53
N LEU A 133 -22.14 19.95 -28.69
CA LEU A 133 -23.25 19.03 -28.95
C LEU A 133 -24.20 19.57 -30.00
N THR A 134 -24.57 18.70 -30.93
CA THR A 134 -25.70 18.93 -31.83
C THR A 134 -27.03 18.75 -31.08
N PRO A 135 -28.14 19.32 -31.60
CA PRO A 135 -29.46 19.15 -30.99
C PRO A 135 -29.86 17.67 -30.80
N SER A 136 -29.50 16.81 -31.76
CA SER A 136 -29.80 15.38 -31.68
C SER A 136 -29.01 14.68 -30.57
N GLU A 137 -27.77 15.09 -30.31
CA GLU A 137 -26.95 14.52 -29.24
C GLU A 137 -27.44 15.00 -27.86
N GLN A 138 -27.89 16.26 -27.75
CA GLN A 138 -28.51 16.77 -26.52
C GLN A 138 -29.78 15.98 -26.18
N GLU A 139 -30.65 15.74 -27.16
CA GLU A 139 -31.85 14.93 -26.97
C GLU A 139 -31.50 13.47 -26.61
N HIS A 140 -30.45 12.91 -27.23
CA HIS A 140 -29.97 11.58 -26.89
C HIS A 140 -29.48 11.46 -25.45
N ILE A 141 -28.65 12.41 -24.98
CA ILE A 141 -28.17 12.45 -23.60
C ILE A 141 -29.32 12.59 -22.61
N TYR A 142 -30.30 13.44 -22.92
CA TYR A 142 -31.49 13.61 -22.09
C TYR A 142 -32.27 12.30 -21.97
N LYS A 143 -32.49 11.60 -23.09
CA LYS A 143 -33.16 10.30 -23.10
C LYS A 143 -32.38 9.25 -22.30
N GLN A 144 -31.07 9.15 -22.49
CA GLN A 144 -30.22 8.25 -21.70
C GLN A 144 -30.26 8.57 -20.21
N SER A 145 -30.37 9.84 -19.83
CA SER A 145 -30.47 10.28 -18.44
C SER A 145 -31.80 9.83 -17.82
N LEU A 146 -32.91 9.91 -18.57
CA LEU A 146 -34.21 9.38 -18.12
C LEU A 146 -34.20 7.85 -18.01
N GLU A 147 -33.64 7.15 -19.00
CA GLU A 147 -33.49 5.68 -18.97
C GLU A 147 -32.60 5.22 -17.80
N LEU A 148 -31.56 5.99 -17.47
CA LEU A 148 -30.70 5.72 -16.31
C LEU A 148 -31.48 5.92 -15.00
N LEU A 149 -32.24 7.01 -14.88
CA LEU A 149 -33.05 7.29 -13.70
C LEU A 149 -34.10 6.19 -13.48
N GLU A 150 -34.80 5.79 -14.54
CA GLU A 150 -35.79 4.69 -14.48
C GLU A 150 -35.15 3.38 -14.00
N LYS A 151 -33.92 3.08 -14.43
CA LYS A 151 -33.18 1.89 -13.94
C LYS A 151 -32.76 2.02 -12.48
N GLN A 152 -32.34 3.20 -12.04
CA GLN A 152 -31.91 3.44 -10.66
C GLN A 152 -33.08 3.41 -9.66
N GLU A 153 -34.26 3.86 -10.07
CA GLU A 153 -35.49 3.86 -9.27
C GLU A 153 -36.32 2.57 -9.44
N GLY A 154 -36.06 1.82 -10.51
CA GLY A 154 -36.73 0.58 -10.84
C GLY A 154 -36.47 -0.50 -9.79
N GLN A 155 -37.52 -1.27 -9.47
CA GLN A 155 -37.36 -2.41 -8.58
C GLN A 155 -36.68 -3.57 -9.33
N GLU A 156 -35.47 -3.92 -8.90
CA GLU A 156 -34.71 -5.04 -9.46
C GLU A 156 -35.04 -6.37 -8.76
N ASP A 157 -34.94 -7.48 -9.50
CA ASP A 157 -35.07 -8.82 -8.94
C ASP A 157 -33.76 -9.24 -8.26
N LEU A 158 -33.74 -9.18 -6.93
CA LEU A 158 -32.58 -9.56 -6.12
C LEU A 158 -32.42 -11.09 -5.97
N SER A 159 -33.38 -11.90 -6.42
CA SER A 159 -33.33 -13.36 -6.27
C SER A 159 -32.22 -14.03 -7.08
N VAL A 160 -31.67 -13.31 -8.06
CA VAL A 160 -30.54 -13.76 -8.88
C VAL A 160 -29.20 -13.74 -8.13
N LEU A 161 -29.12 -13.04 -7.00
CA LEU A 161 -27.90 -12.96 -6.19
C LEU A 161 -27.79 -14.15 -5.22
N PRO A 162 -26.60 -14.76 -5.07
CA PRO A 162 -26.40 -15.76 -4.02
C PRO A 162 -26.52 -15.09 -2.65
N THR A 163 -27.23 -15.73 -1.72
CA THR A 163 -27.39 -15.27 -0.34
C THR A 163 -27.16 -16.40 0.65
N LEU A 164 -26.68 -16.06 1.84
CA LEU A 164 -26.63 -16.97 2.98
C LEU A 164 -27.98 -17.01 3.69
N LYS A 165 -28.28 -18.11 4.36
CA LYS A 165 -29.47 -18.29 5.20
C LYS A 165 -29.11 -18.02 6.66
N VAL A 166 -30.13 -17.71 7.46
CA VAL A 166 -29.99 -17.58 8.92
C VAL A 166 -29.46 -18.88 9.54
N GLU A 167 -29.80 -20.02 8.94
CA GLU A 167 -29.34 -21.36 9.31
C GLU A 167 -27.81 -21.56 9.12
N ASP A 168 -27.15 -20.74 8.30
CA ASP A 168 -25.69 -20.82 8.08
C ASP A 168 -24.88 -20.17 9.22
N ILE A 169 -25.55 -19.46 10.15
CA ILE A 169 -24.92 -18.80 11.30
C ILE A 169 -24.90 -19.77 12.49
N PRO A 170 -23.73 -20.12 13.05
CA PRO A 170 -23.65 -20.97 14.23
C PRO A 170 -24.47 -20.38 15.40
N PRO A 171 -25.39 -21.14 16.02
CA PRO A 171 -26.27 -20.63 17.07
C PRO A 171 -25.54 -20.41 18.41
N GLU A 172 -24.42 -21.09 18.62
CA GLU A 172 -23.64 -21.01 19.86
C GLU A 172 -22.27 -20.39 19.60
N MET A 173 -21.88 -19.45 20.46
CA MET A 173 -20.55 -18.86 20.44
C MET A 173 -19.51 -19.87 20.96
N GLN A 174 -18.40 -20.01 20.24
CA GLN A 174 -17.27 -20.81 20.67
C GLN A 174 -16.67 -20.25 21.98
N ARG A 175 -16.64 -21.07 23.03
CA ARG A 175 -16.01 -20.73 24.31
C ARG A 175 -14.62 -21.36 24.39
N PHE A 176 -13.64 -20.58 24.82
CA PHE A 176 -12.29 -21.06 25.07
C PHE A 176 -12.06 -21.22 26.59
N PRO A 177 -11.46 -22.32 27.05
CA PRO A 177 -11.19 -22.51 28.48
C PRO A 177 -10.18 -21.47 28.96
N LEU A 178 -10.49 -20.83 30.09
CA LEU A 178 -9.58 -19.91 30.78
C LEU A 178 -8.93 -20.67 31.95
N TYR A 179 -7.60 -20.67 31.97
CA TYR A 179 -6.81 -21.24 33.06
C TYR A 179 -6.28 -20.09 33.91
N PHE A 180 -6.74 -20.00 35.15
CA PHE A 180 -6.25 -19.02 36.12
C PHE A 180 -5.17 -19.69 36.97
N ASN A 181 -3.95 -19.15 36.91
CA ASN A 181 -2.87 -19.56 37.79
C ASN A 181 -2.73 -18.52 38.90
N ASN A 182 -2.82 -18.94 40.16
CA ASN A 182 -2.40 -18.11 41.28
C ASN A 182 -0.87 -18.07 41.29
N ILE A 183 -0.31 -16.90 41.09
CA ILE A 183 1.12 -16.64 41.32
C ILE A 183 1.21 -16.16 42.77
N ASP A 184 1.77 -16.99 43.65
CA ASP A 184 2.00 -16.62 45.05
C ASP A 184 2.88 -15.35 45.12
N GLY A 185 2.38 -14.29 45.74
CA GLY A 185 3.16 -13.08 46.06
C GLY A 185 2.72 -11.73 45.45
N CYS A 186 1.55 -11.64 44.82
CA CYS A 186 0.96 -10.35 44.42
C CYS A 186 -0.37 -10.11 45.16
N GLU A 187 -0.33 -9.28 46.22
CA GLU A 187 -1.49 -8.49 46.69
C GLU A 187 -1.70 -7.27 45.77
#